data_AF-U1GEV8-F1
#
_entry.id   AF-U1GEV8-F1
#
_cell.length_a   1.000
_cell.length_b   1.000
_cell.length_c   1.000
_cell.angle_alpha   90.00
_cell.angle_beta   90.00
_cell.angle_gamma   90.00
#
_symmetry.space_group_name_H-M   'P 1'
#
loop_
_entity.id
_entity.type
_entity.pdbx_description
1 polymer ?
#
loop_
_entity_poly.entity_id
_entity_poly.type
_entity_poly.pdbx_seq_one_letter_code
_entity_poly.pdbx_strand_id
1 'polypeptide(L)'
;MAKFRETHEVTDENDLDWMVLEKHSLLALQGPKAVSALQSLIFLDEEDPEMDTDLSNLHFGNARYLQLKLPDGTNTPSLVVSRTGYTGEDGFEISIPPESGDSTELANKIAEALLADSSTVRLAGLASRDSLRLEAGMCLYGHDIDISTTPPEAGLGWTVSKERRSGNAANFNGSSKILEQLASPKTMQRRRVGLIAEKGAPAREGAEIVDVESGDVVGKVTSGLPSPSLGGTNIAMGLVKNGWHKKGTKLGIKVRKNVRQAEVVKMPFVENKFYRGT
;
A
#
# COMPACT_ATOMS: atom_id res chain seq x y z
N MET A 1 12.75 -6.42 -26.52
CA MET A 1 11.74 -5.56 -25.85
C MET A 1 10.56 -6.47 -25.56
N ALA A 2 10.35 -6.88 -24.30
CA ALA A 2 9.21 -7.73 -23.96
C ALA A 2 7.92 -6.98 -24.32
N LYS A 3 7.10 -7.54 -25.21
CA LYS A 3 5.80 -6.99 -25.57
C LYS A 3 4.79 -7.54 -24.59
N PHE A 4 4.08 -6.66 -23.89
CA PHE A 4 2.89 -7.03 -23.12
C PHE A 4 1.83 -7.51 -24.13
N ARG A 5 1.41 -8.78 -24.06
CA ARG A 5 0.39 -9.36 -24.94
C ARG A 5 -0.67 -10.04 -24.08
N GLU A 6 -1.93 -9.67 -24.29
CA GLU A 6 -3.09 -10.44 -23.80
C GLU A 6 -3.30 -11.64 -24.73
N THR A 7 -2.52 -12.71 -24.60
CA THR A 7 -2.79 -13.97 -25.33
C THR A 7 -2.41 -15.18 -24.48
N HIS A 8 -3.34 -16.14 -24.37
CA HIS A 8 -3.28 -17.34 -23.52
C HIS A 8 -2.41 -18.49 -24.08
N GLU A 9 -1.54 -18.24 -25.06
CA GLU A 9 -0.70 -19.28 -25.66
C GLU A 9 0.78 -18.94 -25.54
N VAL A 10 1.49 -19.79 -24.79
CA VAL A 10 2.93 -19.75 -24.54
C VAL A 10 3.66 -20.16 -25.82
N THR A 11 4.54 -19.31 -26.35
CA THR A 11 5.34 -19.65 -27.54
C THR A 11 6.84 -19.39 -27.41
N ASP A 12 7.31 -18.67 -26.39
CA ASP A 12 8.74 -18.38 -26.19
C ASP A 12 9.13 -18.34 -24.69
N GLU A 13 10.36 -18.73 -24.34
CA GLU A 13 10.90 -18.76 -22.95
C GLU A 13 11.04 -17.36 -22.31
N ASN A 14 10.79 -16.30 -23.09
CA ASN A 14 10.76 -14.91 -22.64
C ASN A 14 9.34 -14.36 -22.38
N ASP A 15 8.32 -15.19 -22.52
CA ASP A 15 6.93 -14.78 -22.27
C ASP A 15 6.63 -14.74 -20.76
N LEU A 16 5.94 -13.69 -20.33
CA LEU A 16 5.45 -13.54 -18.97
C LEU A 16 4.07 -14.21 -18.87
N ASP A 17 3.99 -15.31 -18.14
CA ASP A 17 2.71 -15.93 -17.81
C ASP A 17 1.96 -15.07 -16.79
N TRP A 18 0.91 -14.41 -17.26
CA TRP A 18 -0.01 -13.65 -16.41
C TRP A 18 -1.28 -14.46 -16.20
N MET A 19 -1.45 -14.97 -14.99
CA MET A 19 -2.66 -15.70 -14.59
C MET A 19 -3.56 -14.78 -13.76
N VAL A 20 -4.78 -14.56 -14.23
CA VAL A 20 -5.83 -13.95 -13.42
C VAL A 20 -6.31 -15.00 -12.44
N LEU A 21 -6.17 -14.73 -11.13
CA LEU A 21 -6.73 -15.56 -10.07
C LEU A 21 -8.24 -15.32 -9.95
N GLU A 22 -8.98 -15.72 -10.98
CA GLU A 22 -10.44 -15.68 -10.94
C GLU A 22 -10.95 -16.49 -9.75
N LYS A 23 -12.10 -16.07 -9.20
CA LYS A 23 -12.82 -16.80 -8.15
C LYS A 23 -12.09 -16.94 -6.81
N HIS A 24 -10.91 -16.34 -6.67
CA HIS A 24 -10.25 -16.13 -5.39
C HIS A 24 -10.88 -14.94 -4.65
N SER A 25 -10.83 -15.02 -3.33
CA SER A 25 -11.28 -13.94 -2.45
C SER A 25 -10.11 -13.48 -1.59
N LEU A 26 -10.15 -12.22 -1.17
CA LEU A 26 -9.15 -11.64 -0.29
C LEU A 26 -9.84 -10.92 0.86
N LEU A 27 -9.48 -11.29 2.09
CA LEU A 27 -9.86 -10.53 3.29
C LEU A 27 -8.64 -9.81 3.85
N ALA A 28 -8.81 -8.55 4.22
CA ALA A 28 -7.79 -7.78 4.92
C ALA A 28 -8.21 -7.57 6.37
N LEU A 29 -7.41 -8.08 7.30
CA LEU A 29 -7.59 -7.89 8.74
C LEU A 29 -6.47 -6.98 9.25
N GLN A 30 -6.80 -5.75 9.64
CA GLN A 30 -5.81 -4.71 9.94
C GLN A 30 -6.09 -4.08 11.29
N GLY A 31 -5.04 -3.83 12.07
CA GLY A 31 -5.09 -3.16 13.37
C GLY A 31 -4.40 -3.93 14.50
N PRO A 32 -4.26 -3.31 15.67
CA PRO A 32 -3.46 -3.84 16.78
C PRO A 32 -3.98 -5.14 17.39
N LYS A 33 -5.24 -5.52 17.12
CA LYS A 33 -5.86 -6.76 17.59
C LYS A 33 -5.93 -7.85 16.49
N ALA A 34 -5.37 -7.59 15.31
CA ALA A 34 -5.43 -8.51 14.18
C ALA A 34 -4.79 -9.87 14.49
N VAL A 35 -3.63 -9.86 15.18
CA VAL A 35 -2.91 -11.07 15.57
C VAL A 35 -3.77 -11.94 16.48
N SER A 36 -4.29 -11.38 17.59
CA SER A 36 -5.08 -12.17 18.53
C SER A 36 -6.38 -12.69 17.91
N ALA A 37 -7.03 -11.88 17.06
CA ALA A 37 -8.25 -12.28 16.37
C ALA A 37 -7.99 -13.46 15.42
N LEU A 38 -6.98 -13.36 14.53
CA LEU A 38 -6.67 -14.42 13.58
C LEU A 38 -6.10 -15.68 14.26
N GLN A 39 -5.21 -15.51 15.24
CA GLN A 39 -4.60 -16.62 15.97
C GLN A 39 -5.64 -17.53 16.63
N SER A 40 -6.75 -16.97 17.11
CA SER A 40 -7.83 -17.72 17.75
C SER A 40 -8.55 -18.69 16.83
N LEU A 41 -8.46 -18.48 15.51
CA LEU A 41 -9.07 -19.34 14.50
C LEU A 41 -8.09 -20.34 13.89
N ILE A 42 -6.77 -20.13 14.04
CA ILE A 42 -5.77 -21.05 13.46
C ILE A 42 -5.80 -22.38 14.21
N PHE A 43 -5.80 -23.49 13.47
CA PHE A 43 -5.60 -24.82 14.02
C PHE A 43 -4.41 -25.52 13.38
N LEU A 44 -3.85 -26.49 14.11
CA LEU A 44 -2.84 -27.41 13.58
C LEU A 44 -3.56 -28.59 12.94
N ASP A 45 -3.38 -28.78 11.65
CA ASP A 45 -3.86 -29.97 10.95
C ASP A 45 -3.01 -31.17 11.36
N GLU A 46 -3.66 -32.27 11.75
CA GLU A 46 -2.96 -33.49 12.15
C GLU A 46 -2.22 -34.13 10.97
N GLU A 47 -2.61 -33.80 9.73
CA GLU A 47 -1.93 -34.23 8.51
C GLU A 47 -0.65 -33.43 8.21
N ASP A 48 -0.47 -32.25 8.82
CA ASP A 48 0.76 -31.43 8.72
C ASP A 48 1.22 -30.93 10.11
N PRO A 49 1.76 -31.84 10.95
CA PRO A 49 2.14 -31.53 12.32
C PRO A 49 3.36 -30.60 12.43
N GLU A 50 4.07 -30.35 11.33
CA GLU A 50 5.22 -29.44 11.29
C GLU A 50 4.84 -28.00 10.91
N MET A 51 3.57 -27.76 10.53
CA MET A 51 3.09 -26.43 10.19
C MET A 51 3.22 -25.48 11.39
N ASP A 52 4.02 -24.44 11.20
CA ASP A 52 4.19 -23.38 12.18
C ASP A 52 2.92 -22.51 12.26
N THR A 53 2.16 -22.67 13.33
CA THR A 53 0.87 -21.97 13.54
C THR A 53 0.98 -20.68 14.35
N ASP A 54 2.16 -20.35 14.86
CA ASP A 54 2.37 -19.17 15.71
C ASP A 54 2.56 -17.91 14.85
N LEU A 55 1.64 -16.95 14.93
CA LEU A 55 1.75 -15.68 14.21
C LEU A 55 2.79 -14.74 14.85
N SER A 56 3.27 -15.01 16.06
CA SER A 56 4.28 -14.18 16.74
C SER A 56 5.64 -14.20 16.02
N ASN A 57 5.92 -15.26 15.26
CA ASN A 57 7.16 -15.41 14.49
C ASN A 57 6.99 -15.08 12.99
N LEU A 58 5.76 -14.77 12.53
CA LEU A 58 5.51 -14.35 11.17
C LEU A 58 5.78 -12.85 11.03
N HIS A 59 6.85 -12.46 10.34
CA HIS A 59 7.27 -11.07 10.22
C HIS A 59 6.55 -10.32 9.09
N PHE A 60 6.48 -9.00 9.17
CA PHE A 60 5.91 -8.17 8.10
C PHE A 60 6.61 -8.42 6.76
N GLY A 61 5.82 -8.57 5.70
CA GLY A 61 6.29 -8.87 4.35
C GLY A 61 6.47 -10.36 4.06
N ASN A 62 6.27 -11.23 5.06
CA ASN A 62 6.26 -12.67 4.87
C ASN A 62 4.83 -13.21 4.78
N ALA A 63 4.72 -14.42 4.26
CA ALA A 63 3.48 -15.17 4.19
C ALA A 63 3.67 -16.60 4.66
N ARG A 64 2.57 -17.22 5.09
CA ARG A 64 2.52 -18.63 5.47
C ARG A 64 1.20 -19.25 5.02
N TYR A 65 1.26 -20.53 4.70
CA TYR A 65 0.08 -21.36 4.53
C TYR A 65 -0.49 -21.72 5.89
N LEU A 66 -1.77 -21.43 6.12
CA LEU A 66 -2.46 -21.68 7.40
C LEU A 66 -3.89 -22.13 7.15
N GLN A 67 -4.43 -22.93 8.06
CA GLN A 67 -5.82 -23.34 8.05
C GLN A 67 -6.55 -22.78 9.28
N LEU A 68 -7.84 -22.50 9.11
CA LEU A 68 -8.71 -21.96 10.15
C LEU A 68 -9.79 -22.97 10.53
N LYS A 69 -10.14 -23.01 11.81
CA LYS A 69 -11.29 -23.72 12.35
C LYS A 69 -12.37 -22.71 12.68
N LEU A 70 -13.47 -22.76 11.93
CA LEU A 70 -14.56 -21.81 12.05
C LEU A 70 -15.53 -22.22 13.18
N PRO A 71 -16.32 -21.27 13.73
CA PRO A 71 -17.24 -21.55 14.84
C PRO A 71 -18.31 -22.60 14.54
N ASP A 72 -18.66 -22.81 13.26
CA ASP A 72 -19.62 -23.84 12.82
C ASP A 72 -19.00 -25.25 12.73
N GLY A 73 -17.72 -25.40 13.06
CA GLY A 73 -16.96 -26.65 13.00
C GLY A 73 -16.27 -26.90 11.66
N THR A 74 -16.42 -26.01 10.67
CA THR A 74 -15.75 -26.12 9.37
C THR A 74 -14.25 -25.88 9.51
N ASN A 75 -13.44 -26.76 8.93
CA ASN A 75 -12.02 -26.52 8.70
C ASN A 75 -11.84 -25.94 7.29
N THR A 76 -11.07 -24.87 7.16
CA THR A 76 -10.78 -24.29 5.84
C THR A 76 -9.72 -25.11 5.10
N PRO A 77 -9.63 -25.00 3.76
CA PRO A 77 -8.43 -25.34 3.03
C PRO A 77 -7.23 -24.51 3.52
N SER A 78 -6.06 -24.86 3.02
CA SER A 78 -4.86 -24.06 3.20
C SER A 78 -5.02 -22.67 2.57
N LEU A 79 -4.89 -21.63 3.38
CA LEU A 79 -5.00 -20.23 3.00
C LEU A 79 -3.60 -19.61 2.95
N VAL A 80 -3.35 -18.69 2.01
CA VAL A 80 -2.13 -17.88 2.06
C VAL A 80 -2.38 -16.67 2.95
N VAL A 81 -1.80 -16.69 4.14
CA VAL A 81 -1.85 -15.60 5.11
C VAL A 81 -0.57 -14.79 5.01
N SER A 82 -0.67 -13.57 4.50
CA SER A 82 0.45 -12.65 4.35
C SER A 82 0.38 -11.60 5.46
N ARG A 83 1.43 -11.43 6.27
CA ARG A 83 1.47 -10.34 7.26
C ARG A 83 1.88 -9.05 6.58
N THR A 84 0.89 -8.41 5.98
CA THR A 84 1.03 -7.20 5.19
C THR A 84 -0.28 -6.42 5.23
N GLY A 85 -0.28 -5.24 4.62
CA GLY A 85 -1.51 -4.52 4.37
C GLY A 85 -1.28 -3.08 3.97
N TYR A 86 -2.39 -2.43 3.69
CA TYR A 86 -2.43 -1.11 3.07
C TYR A 86 -2.96 -0.03 4.01
N THR A 87 -2.72 -0.17 5.31
CA THR A 87 -3.22 0.76 6.34
C THR A 87 -2.12 1.44 7.16
N GLY A 88 -0.88 0.93 7.09
CA GLY A 88 0.20 1.33 8.00
C GLY A 88 0.14 0.67 9.37
N GLU A 89 -0.93 -0.04 9.71
CA GLU A 89 -1.02 -0.85 10.93
C GLU A 89 -0.43 -2.26 10.71
N ASP A 90 -0.29 -3.00 11.81
CA ASP A 90 -0.07 -4.45 11.73
C ASP A 90 -1.34 -5.17 11.27
N GLY A 91 -1.19 -6.38 10.72
CA GLY A 91 -2.31 -7.14 10.21
C GLY A 91 -1.94 -8.12 9.10
N PHE A 92 -2.98 -8.69 8.50
CA PHE A 92 -2.87 -9.76 7.54
C PHE A 92 -3.76 -9.52 6.32
N GLU A 93 -3.31 -10.03 5.18
CA GLU A 93 -4.10 -10.31 4.00
C GLU A 93 -4.27 -11.83 3.89
N ILE A 94 -5.51 -12.30 3.81
CA ILE A 94 -5.87 -13.71 3.79
C ILE A 94 -6.39 -14.01 2.38
N SER A 95 -5.56 -14.67 1.57
CA SER A 95 -5.92 -15.12 0.22
C SER A 95 -6.62 -16.47 0.31
N ILE A 96 -7.80 -16.55 -0.27
CA ILE A 96 -8.72 -17.68 -0.13
C ILE A 96 -8.88 -18.32 -1.52
N PRO A 97 -8.33 -19.53 -1.73
CA PRO A 97 -8.47 -20.23 -3.00
C PRO A 97 -9.90 -20.77 -3.18
N PRO A 98 -10.36 -20.95 -4.43
CA PRO A 98 -11.63 -21.63 -4.70
C PRO A 98 -11.50 -23.15 -4.52
N GLU A 99 -12.44 -23.79 -3.83
CA GLU A 99 -12.51 -25.26 -3.75
C GLU A 99 -13.53 -25.89 -4.72
N SER A 100 -14.68 -25.24 -4.93
CA SER A 100 -15.78 -25.79 -5.75
C SER A 100 -16.52 -24.70 -6.51
N GLY A 101 -15.80 -23.98 -7.38
CA GLY A 101 -16.37 -22.94 -8.23
C GLY A 101 -15.88 -21.55 -7.87
N ASP A 102 -16.23 -21.04 -6.69
CA ASP A 102 -15.69 -19.79 -6.13
C ASP A 102 -15.50 -19.83 -4.61
N SER A 103 -14.77 -18.84 -4.08
CA SER A 103 -14.38 -18.75 -2.66
C SER A 103 -15.23 -17.77 -1.84
N THR A 104 -16.29 -17.18 -2.43
CA THR A 104 -17.08 -16.11 -1.80
C THR A 104 -17.77 -16.57 -0.52
N GLU A 105 -18.37 -17.77 -0.54
CA GLU A 105 -19.05 -18.32 0.63
C GLU A 105 -18.07 -18.54 1.78
N LEU A 106 -16.91 -19.13 1.49
CA LEU A 106 -15.86 -19.35 2.49
C LEU A 106 -15.32 -18.03 3.04
N ALA A 107 -15.10 -17.03 2.18
CA ALA A 107 -14.70 -15.70 2.61
C ALA A 107 -15.73 -15.06 3.54
N ASN A 108 -17.03 -15.20 3.25
CA ASN A 108 -18.08 -14.70 4.15
C ASN A 108 -18.04 -15.42 5.50
N LYS A 109 -17.90 -16.74 5.53
CA LYS A 109 -17.79 -17.50 6.80
C LYS A 109 -16.57 -17.10 7.62
N ILE A 110 -15.42 -16.90 6.99
CA ILE A 110 -14.20 -16.41 7.66
C ILE A 110 -14.43 -14.98 8.20
N ALA A 111 -15.04 -14.10 7.42
CA ALA A 111 -15.35 -12.74 7.85
C ALA A 111 -16.32 -12.73 9.05
N GLU A 112 -17.38 -13.54 9.01
CA GLU A 112 -18.32 -13.72 10.12
C GLU A 112 -17.64 -14.26 11.38
N ALA A 113 -16.75 -15.25 11.24
CA ALA A 113 -15.96 -15.78 12.34
C ALA A 113 -15.08 -14.71 12.99
N LEU A 114 -14.40 -13.89 12.18
CA LEU A 114 -13.58 -12.77 12.68
C LEU A 114 -14.43 -11.70 13.35
N LEU A 115 -15.65 -11.46 12.88
CA LEU A 115 -16.59 -10.46 13.42
C LEU A 115 -17.35 -10.95 14.68
N ALA A 116 -17.21 -12.22 15.06
CA ALA A 116 -17.93 -12.80 16.19
C ALA A 116 -17.70 -12.04 17.50
N ASP A 117 -16.49 -11.50 17.71
CA ASP A 117 -16.19 -10.56 18.77
C ASP A 117 -16.10 -9.12 18.24
N SER A 118 -17.23 -8.42 18.32
CA SER A 118 -17.33 -7.01 17.92
C SER A 118 -16.43 -6.04 18.72
N SER A 119 -15.84 -6.49 19.84
CA SER A 119 -14.89 -5.69 20.62
C SER A 119 -13.45 -5.75 20.06
N THR A 120 -13.16 -6.69 19.17
CA THR A 120 -11.85 -6.88 18.54
C THR A 120 -11.87 -6.47 17.06
N VAL A 121 -12.86 -6.91 16.28
CA VAL A 121 -12.90 -6.70 14.82
C VAL A 121 -14.18 -5.96 14.40
N ARG A 122 -14.06 -5.07 13.41
CA ARG A 122 -15.19 -4.36 12.80
C ARG A 122 -14.98 -4.23 11.30
N LEU A 123 -16.09 -4.16 10.55
CA LEU A 123 -16.06 -3.88 9.12
C LEU A 123 -15.53 -2.46 8.86
N ALA A 124 -14.72 -2.34 7.80
CA ALA A 124 -14.20 -1.06 7.32
C ALA A 124 -14.40 -0.96 5.80
N GLY A 125 -14.89 0.19 5.36
CA GLY A 125 -15.06 0.49 3.94
C GLY A 125 -13.81 1.09 3.30
N LEU A 126 -13.87 1.29 1.98
CA LEU A 126 -12.76 1.83 1.18
C LEU A 126 -12.29 3.21 1.65
N ALA A 127 -13.20 4.07 2.13
CA ALA A 127 -12.83 5.39 2.63
C ALA A 127 -11.87 5.34 3.83
N SER A 128 -12.07 4.38 4.75
CA SER A 128 -11.19 4.19 5.91
C SER A 128 -9.81 3.68 5.48
N ARG A 129 -9.77 2.75 4.51
CA ARG A 129 -8.51 2.29 3.91
C ARG A 129 -7.79 3.46 3.23
N ASP A 130 -8.50 4.26 2.44
CA ASP A 130 -7.91 5.39 1.71
C ASP A 130 -7.38 6.48 2.65
N SER A 131 -7.99 6.69 3.82
CA SER A 131 -7.42 7.56 4.85
C SER A 131 -6.17 6.97 5.48
N LEU A 132 -6.21 5.71 5.89
CA LEU A 132 -5.09 5.06 6.60
C LEU A 132 -3.86 4.91 5.70
N ARG A 133 -4.04 4.50 4.44
CA ARG A 133 -2.94 4.44 3.46
C ARG A 133 -2.29 5.80 3.23
N LEU A 134 -3.10 6.88 3.21
CA LEU A 134 -2.57 8.23 3.02
C LEU A 134 -1.79 8.67 4.25
N GLU A 135 -2.33 8.42 5.45
CA GLU A 135 -1.64 8.64 6.71
C GLU A 135 -0.29 7.89 6.77
N ALA A 136 -0.26 6.65 6.29
CA ALA A 136 0.94 5.82 6.15
C ALA A 136 1.88 6.25 4.99
N GLY A 137 1.50 7.27 4.21
CA GLY A 137 2.29 7.76 3.07
C GLY A 137 2.42 6.77 1.91
N MET A 138 1.49 5.83 1.76
CA MET A 138 1.49 4.82 0.70
C MET A 138 0.91 5.35 -0.61
N CYS A 139 1.56 5.01 -1.73
CA CYS A 139 1.15 5.42 -3.08
C CYS A 139 0.01 4.56 -3.62
N LEU A 140 -1.08 5.17 -4.06
CA LEU A 140 -2.15 4.50 -4.79
C LEU A 140 -1.88 4.60 -6.31
N TYR A 141 -1.81 3.46 -6.99
CA TYR A 141 -1.63 3.42 -8.44
C TYR A 141 -2.82 4.07 -9.16
N GLY A 142 -2.54 4.83 -10.21
CA GLY A 142 -3.52 5.66 -10.92
C GLY A 142 -3.70 7.05 -10.31
N HIS A 143 -3.19 7.30 -9.10
CA HIS A 143 -3.26 8.59 -8.41
C HIS A 143 -1.88 9.16 -8.10
N ASP A 144 -1.11 8.47 -7.25
CA ASP A 144 0.20 8.91 -6.77
C ASP A 144 1.35 8.40 -7.65
N ILE A 145 1.12 7.28 -8.33
CA ILE A 145 2.06 6.65 -9.25
C ILE A 145 1.30 6.11 -10.47
N ASP A 146 1.96 6.15 -11.62
CA ASP A 146 1.48 5.65 -12.90
C ASP A 146 2.69 5.29 -13.79
N ILE A 147 2.44 4.96 -15.05
CA ILE A 147 3.51 4.66 -16.02
C ILE A 147 4.45 5.85 -16.30
N SER A 148 4.08 7.07 -15.91
CA SER A 148 4.87 8.29 -16.11
C SER A 148 5.78 8.63 -14.92
N THR A 149 5.64 7.91 -13.81
CA THR A 149 6.32 8.21 -12.54
C THR A 149 7.33 7.13 -12.22
N THR A 150 8.61 7.49 -12.09
CA THR A 150 9.63 6.50 -11.72
C THR A 150 9.62 6.21 -10.21
N PRO A 151 10.14 5.05 -9.77
CA PRO A 151 10.24 4.76 -8.34
C PRO A 151 11.01 5.84 -7.55
N PRO A 152 12.15 6.38 -8.00
CA PRO A 152 12.82 7.49 -7.31
C PRO A 152 11.95 8.75 -7.18
N GLU A 153 11.23 9.14 -8.24
CA GLU A 153 10.32 10.30 -8.21
C GLU A 153 9.19 10.11 -7.19
N ALA A 154 8.69 8.87 -7.05
CA ALA A 154 7.69 8.48 -6.06
C ALA A 154 8.25 8.32 -4.62
N GLY A 155 9.56 8.50 -4.39
CA GLY A 155 10.19 8.19 -3.11
C GLY A 155 10.25 6.70 -2.79
N LEU A 156 10.08 5.84 -3.81
CA LEU A 156 10.12 4.38 -3.75
C LEU A 156 11.46 3.83 -4.24
N GLY A 157 12.53 4.63 -4.30
CA GLY A 157 13.86 4.16 -4.74
C GLY A 157 14.43 3.00 -3.91
N TRP A 158 13.89 2.76 -2.71
CA TRP A 158 14.24 1.62 -1.86
C TRP A 158 13.79 0.26 -2.45
N THR A 159 12.81 0.23 -3.36
CA THR A 159 12.35 -1.02 -4.00
C THR A 159 13.36 -1.55 -5.02
N VAL A 160 14.32 -0.74 -5.45
CA VAL A 160 15.44 -1.17 -6.28
C VAL A 160 16.52 -1.73 -5.36
N SER A 161 16.63 -3.05 -5.26
CA SER A 161 17.64 -3.73 -4.43
C SER A 161 19.06 -3.32 -4.81
N LYS A 162 20.02 -3.42 -3.88
CA LYS A 162 21.42 -3.02 -4.12
C LYS A 162 22.04 -3.78 -5.30
N GLU A 163 21.78 -5.07 -5.41
CA GLU A 163 22.27 -5.94 -6.49
C GLU A 163 21.83 -5.46 -7.87
N ARG A 164 20.62 -4.90 -7.97
CA ARG A 164 20.06 -4.37 -9.22
C ARG A 164 20.65 -3.00 -9.59
N ARG A 165 21.50 -2.39 -8.76
CA ARG A 165 22.04 -1.03 -9.01
C ARG A 165 23.38 -1.02 -9.76
N SER A 166 24.00 -2.18 -9.98
CA SER A 166 25.32 -2.27 -10.61
C SER A 166 25.55 -3.61 -11.32
N GLY A 167 26.58 -3.68 -12.17
CA GLY A 167 26.96 -4.91 -12.88
C GLY A 167 25.89 -5.40 -13.86
N ASN A 168 25.91 -6.69 -14.18
CA ASN A 168 25.00 -7.28 -15.17
C ASN A 168 23.53 -7.25 -14.75
N ALA A 169 23.24 -7.16 -13.44
CA ALA A 169 21.89 -7.06 -12.90
C ALA A 169 21.27 -5.66 -13.04
N ALA A 170 22.05 -4.64 -13.45
CA ALA A 170 21.59 -3.29 -13.74
C ALA A 170 20.83 -3.16 -15.09
N ASN A 171 20.23 -4.26 -15.56
CA ASN A 171 19.58 -4.36 -16.87
C ASN A 171 18.10 -4.75 -16.73
N PHE A 172 17.33 -3.93 -16.02
CA PHE A 172 15.87 -4.09 -15.87
C PHE A 172 15.13 -2.98 -16.64
N ASN A 173 13.83 -3.16 -16.87
CA ASN A 173 13.02 -2.17 -17.60
C ASN A 173 13.09 -0.79 -16.95
N GLY A 174 13.56 0.21 -17.72
CA GLY A 174 13.73 1.59 -17.24
C GLY A 174 15.00 1.83 -16.41
N SER A 175 15.93 0.86 -16.32
CA SER A 175 17.12 0.97 -15.48
C SER A 175 17.98 2.19 -15.79
N SER A 176 18.16 2.57 -17.05
CA SER A 176 18.97 3.75 -17.43
C SER A 176 18.51 5.03 -16.70
N LYS A 177 17.21 5.36 -16.79
CA LYS A 177 16.62 6.52 -16.13
C LYS A 177 16.58 6.36 -14.60
N ILE A 178 16.20 5.18 -14.11
CA ILE A 178 16.02 4.93 -12.67
C ILE A 178 17.37 4.99 -11.95
N LEU A 179 18.41 4.36 -12.49
CA LEU A 179 19.75 4.34 -11.89
C LEU A 179 20.41 5.71 -11.93
N GLU A 180 20.22 6.48 -13.02
CA GLU A 180 20.65 7.88 -13.06
C GLU A 180 20.01 8.72 -11.96
N GLN A 181 18.69 8.60 -11.76
CA GLN A 181 17.96 9.34 -10.72
C GLN A 181 18.37 8.92 -9.30
N LEU A 182 18.67 7.64 -9.08
CA LEU A 182 19.18 7.14 -7.79
C LEU A 182 20.59 7.67 -7.50
N ALA A 183 21.48 7.68 -8.49
CA ALA A 183 22.85 8.17 -8.34
C ALA A 183 22.92 9.70 -8.24
N SER A 184 22.03 10.41 -8.96
CA SER A 184 22.02 11.86 -9.05
C SER A 184 20.60 12.40 -8.89
N PRO A 185 20.09 12.53 -7.65
CA PRO A 185 18.70 12.93 -7.41
C PRO A 185 18.29 14.26 -8.06
N LYS A 186 19.25 15.13 -8.44
CA LYS A 186 19.00 16.37 -9.16
C LYS A 186 18.42 16.17 -10.58
N THR A 187 18.55 14.99 -11.17
CA THR A 187 18.03 14.68 -12.52
C THR A 187 16.52 14.40 -12.52
N MET A 188 15.92 14.14 -11.35
CA MET A 188 14.47 14.03 -11.21
C MET A 188 13.81 15.38 -11.51
N GLN A 189 12.78 15.37 -12.36
CA GLN A 189 12.04 16.58 -12.75
C GLN A 189 11.02 16.99 -11.68
N ARG A 190 10.47 15.99 -11.00
CA ARG A 190 9.46 16.13 -9.94
C ARG A 190 9.67 15.08 -8.87
N ARG A 191 9.15 15.33 -7.68
CA ARG A 191 9.26 14.43 -6.54
C ARG A 191 7.97 14.41 -5.74
N ARG A 192 7.60 13.24 -5.23
CA ARG A 192 6.48 13.07 -4.32
C ARG A 192 6.83 13.63 -2.95
N VAL A 193 5.93 14.42 -2.39
CA VAL A 193 6.04 15.03 -1.07
C VAL A 193 4.76 14.81 -0.27
N GLY A 194 4.88 14.86 1.06
CA GLY A 194 3.75 15.02 1.96
C GLY A 194 3.52 16.50 2.27
N LEU A 195 2.27 16.89 2.42
CA LEU A 195 1.83 18.25 2.68
C LEU A 195 0.84 18.27 3.84
N ILE A 196 1.03 19.21 4.78
CA ILE A 196 -0.02 19.61 5.73
C ILE A 196 -0.53 20.96 5.27
N ALA A 197 -1.84 21.07 5.07
CA ALA A 197 -2.50 22.31 4.71
C ALA A 197 -3.27 22.91 5.89
N GLU A 198 -3.47 24.23 5.87
CA GLU A 198 -4.31 24.91 6.84
C GLU A 198 -5.75 24.35 6.87
N LYS A 199 -6.45 24.67 7.97
CA LYS A 199 -7.86 24.28 8.15
C LYS A 199 -8.75 24.83 7.03
N GLY A 200 -9.77 24.04 6.69
CA GLY A 200 -10.75 24.38 5.66
C GLY A 200 -11.05 23.18 4.77
N ALA A 201 -11.59 23.45 3.57
CA ALA A 201 -11.86 22.41 2.60
C ALA A 201 -10.55 21.66 2.23
N PRO A 202 -10.54 20.32 2.29
CA PRO A 202 -9.35 19.53 1.97
C PRO A 202 -9.01 19.66 0.48
N ALA A 203 -7.71 19.65 0.18
CA ALA A 203 -7.25 19.50 -1.19
C ALA A 203 -7.62 18.11 -1.70
N ARG A 204 -8.09 18.03 -2.95
CA ARG A 204 -8.34 16.77 -3.64
C ARG A 204 -7.30 16.60 -4.73
N GLU A 205 -7.19 15.37 -5.22
CA GLU A 205 -6.47 15.07 -6.44
C GLU A 205 -6.85 16.08 -7.52
N GLY A 206 -5.86 16.57 -8.27
CA GLY A 206 -6.11 17.62 -9.24
C GLY A 206 -5.62 19.00 -8.82
N ALA A 207 -5.68 19.29 -7.52
CA ALA A 207 -5.42 20.63 -7.01
C ALA A 207 -3.99 21.09 -7.32
N GLU A 208 -3.85 22.32 -7.83
CA GLU A 208 -2.56 22.91 -8.12
C GLU A 208 -1.83 23.26 -6.82
N ILE A 209 -0.55 22.88 -6.76
CA ILE A 209 0.39 23.32 -5.74
C ILE A 209 1.13 24.52 -6.31
N VAL A 210 1.14 25.62 -5.59
CA VAL A 210 1.76 26.89 -6.00
C VAL A 210 2.85 27.33 -5.03
N ASP A 211 3.79 28.09 -5.55
CA ASP A 211 4.63 28.94 -4.72
C ASP A 211 3.77 30.06 -4.12
N VAL A 212 3.92 30.31 -2.82
CA VAL A 212 3.16 31.34 -2.09
C VAL A 212 3.67 32.75 -2.38
N GLU A 213 4.92 32.90 -2.84
CA GLU A 213 5.52 34.19 -3.14
C GLU A 213 5.16 34.65 -4.56
N SER A 214 5.46 33.82 -5.57
CA SER A 214 5.20 34.16 -6.98
C SER A 214 3.78 33.82 -7.46
N GLY A 215 3.10 32.87 -6.82
CA GLY A 215 1.83 32.31 -7.31
C GLY A 215 1.99 31.27 -8.43
N ASP A 216 3.21 30.96 -8.84
CA ASP A 216 3.50 30.02 -9.93
C ASP A 216 3.11 28.59 -9.55
N VAL A 217 2.62 27.83 -10.54
CA VAL A 217 2.32 26.41 -10.35
C VAL A 217 3.62 25.61 -10.30
N VAL A 218 3.86 24.97 -9.15
CA VAL A 218 5.06 24.18 -8.86
C VAL A 218 4.77 22.70 -8.70
N GLY A 219 3.51 22.29 -8.70
CA GLY A 219 3.16 20.87 -8.60
C GLY A 219 1.66 20.63 -8.62
N LYS A 220 1.29 19.39 -8.29
CA LYS A 220 -0.11 18.95 -8.25
C LYS A 220 -0.33 17.95 -7.12
N VAL A 221 -1.45 18.09 -6.43
CA VAL A 221 -1.92 17.12 -5.43
C VAL A 221 -2.37 15.84 -6.15
N THR A 222 -1.88 14.71 -5.65
CA THR A 222 -2.22 13.37 -6.14
C THR A 222 -3.22 12.67 -5.22
N SER A 223 -3.12 12.90 -3.91
CA SER A 223 -4.05 12.35 -2.91
C SER A 223 -4.27 13.36 -1.79
N GLY A 224 -5.49 13.48 -1.26
CA GLY A 224 -5.75 14.39 -0.15
C GLY A 224 -7.09 14.19 0.56
N LEU A 225 -7.06 14.28 1.89
CA LEU A 225 -8.20 14.15 2.79
C LEU A 225 -7.86 14.71 4.19
N PRO A 226 -8.87 15.02 5.03
CA PRO A 226 -8.65 15.25 6.45
C PRO A 226 -8.29 13.94 7.14
N SER A 227 -7.20 13.91 7.89
CA SER A 227 -6.72 12.74 8.65
C SER A 227 -7.53 12.57 9.94
N PRO A 228 -8.27 11.46 10.11
CA PRO A 228 -8.95 11.17 11.37
C PRO A 228 -7.97 11.00 12.54
N SER A 229 -6.83 10.34 12.31
CA SER A 229 -5.83 10.07 13.35
C SER A 229 -5.12 11.34 13.85
N LEU A 230 -5.06 12.38 13.01
CA LEU A 230 -4.47 13.69 13.34
C LEU A 230 -5.55 14.76 13.62
N GLY A 231 -6.70 14.35 14.15
CA GLY A 231 -7.74 15.27 14.62
C GLY A 231 -8.39 16.12 13.51
N GLY A 232 -8.46 15.58 12.29
CA GLY A 232 -9.03 16.27 11.12
C GLY A 232 -8.05 17.19 10.40
N THR A 233 -6.74 17.09 10.69
CA THR A 233 -5.70 17.84 9.96
C THR A 233 -5.73 17.50 8.48
N ASN A 234 -5.74 18.51 7.61
CA ASN A 234 -5.72 18.31 6.16
C ASN A 234 -4.34 17.85 5.71
N ILE A 235 -4.24 16.58 5.30
CA ILE A 235 -3.03 16.00 4.74
C ILE A 235 -3.19 15.75 3.24
N ALA A 236 -2.10 15.86 2.51
CA ALA A 236 -2.08 15.55 1.08
C ALA A 236 -0.71 15.01 0.65
N MET A 237 -0.71 14.20 -0.39
CA MET A 237 0.47 13.90 -1.18
C MET A 237 0.39 14.63 -2.52
N GLY A 238 1.54 14.97 -3.08
CA GLY A 238 1.61 15.55 -4.40
C GLY A 238 2.98 15.42 -5.03
N LEU A 239 3.03 15.61 -6.35
CA LEU A 239 4.27 15.71 -7.11
C LEU A 239 4.61 17.19 -7.29
N VAL A 240 5.77 17.61 -6.78
CA VAL A 240 6.29 18.97 -6.93
C VAL A 240 7.55 18.98 -7.78
N LYS A 241 7.77 20.05 -8.54
CA LYS A 241 8.99 20.28 -9.32
C LYS A 241 10.22 20.17 -8.42
N ASN A 242 11.32 19.69 -8.98
CA ASN A 242 12.58 19.64 -8.25
C ASN A 242 12.96 21.04 -7.71
N GLY A 243 13.54 21.10 -6.51
CA GLY A 243 13.73 22.34 -5.74
C GLY A 243 12.64 22.63 -4.69
N TRP A 244 11.39 22.21 -4.90
CA TRP A 244 10.27 22.49 -3.99
C TRP A 244 9.97 21.37 -2.97
N HIS A 245 10.81 20.33 -2.94
CA HIS A 245 10.53 19.09 -2.21
C HIS A 245 11.13 19.02 -0.80
N LYS A 246 11.84 20.06 -0.36
CA LYS A 246 12.53 20.05 0.93
C LYS A 246 11.52 20.17 2.06
N LYS A 247 11.73 19.42 3.14
CA LYS A 247 10.93 19.56 4.37
C LYS A 247 10.98 21.02 4.85
N GLY A 248 9.83 21.55 5.25
CA GLY A 248 9.69 22.93 5.72
C GLY A 248 9.40 23.96 4.63
N THR A 249 9.48 23.58 3.34
CA THR A 249 9.13 24.48 2.24
C THR A 249 7.65 24.89 2.35
N LYS A 250 7.40 26.20 2.35
CA LYS A 250 6.06 26.80 2.36
C LYS A 250 5.51 26.82 0.94
N LEU A 251 4.28 26.37 0.79
CA LEU A 251 3.58 26.21 -0.48
C LEU A 251 2.12 26.62 -0.32
N GLY A 252 1.45 26.89 -1.42
CA GLY A 252 0.01 27.11 -1.48
C GLY A 252 -0.65 25.93 -2.18
N ILE A 253 -1.89 25.62 -1.84
CA ILE A 253 -2.72 24.68 -2.59
C ILE A 253 -4.01 25.41 -3.00
N LYS A 254 -4.28 25.44 -4.31
CA LYS A 254 -5.52 26.02 -4.83
C LYS A 254 -6.67 25.08 -4.55
N VAL A 255 -7.53 25.48 -3.61
CA VAL A 255 -8.75 24.75 -3.25
C VAL A 255 -9.95 25.65 -3.54
N ARG A 256 -10.72 25.29 -4.56
CA ARG A 256 -11.82 26.09 -5.10
C ARG A 256 -11.30 27.48 -5.52
N LYS A 257 -11.76 28.56 -4.89
CA LYS A 257 -11.36 29.96 -5.18
C LYS A 257 -10.26 30.48 -4.27
N ASN A 258 -9.77 29.68 -3.32
CA ASN A 258 -8.81 30.13 -2.30
C ASN A 258 -7.47 29.38 -2.44
N VAL A 259 -6.38 30.08 -2.16
CA VAL A 259 -5.08 29.46 -1.91
C VAL A 259 -4.98 29.16 -0.42
N ARG A 260 -4.80 27.89 -0.08
CA ARG A 260 -4.56 27.44 1.31
C ARG A 260 -3.08 27.30 1.53
N GLN A 261 -2.55 27.89 2.59
CA GLN A 261 -1.14 27.68 2.96
C GLN A 261 -0.94 26.21 3.31
N ALA A 262 0.21 25.70 2.91
CA ALA A 262 0.65 24.34 3.16
C ALA A 262 2.16 24.30 3.39
N GLU A 263 2.62 23.24 4.03
CA GLU A 263 4.03 23.00 4.27
C GLU A 263 4.41 21.58 3.86
N VAL A 264 5.57 21.43 3.23
CA VAL A 264 6.16 20.13 2.94
C VAL A 264 6.61 19.47 4.24
N VAL A 265 6.04 18.30 4.55
CA VAL A 265 6.36 17.51 5.73
C VAL A 265 6.98 16.16 5.38
N LYS A 266 7.60 15.53 6.36
CA LYS A 266 8.09 14.15 6.23
C LYS A 266 6.89 13.19 6.22
N MET A 267 6.96 12.18 5.36
CA MET A 267 6.06 11.02 5.41
C MET A 267 6.76 9.82 6.06
N PRO A 268 6.01 8.90 6.70
CA PRO A 268 4.54 8.91 6.82
C PRO A 268 4.02 10.01 7.76
N PHE A 269 2.74 10.36 7.66
CA PHE A 269 2.10 11.37 8.54
C PHE A 269 1.76 10.79 9.91
N VAL A 270 1.41 9.50 9.93
CA VAL A 270 1.25 8.68 11.13
C VAL A 270 2.28 7.55 11.06
N GLU A 271 2.95 7.26 12.17
CA GLU A 271 3.99 6.22 12.19
C GLU A 271 3.41 4.83 11.86
N ASN A 272 4.10 4.11 10.96
CA ASN A 272 3.72 2.75 10.60
C ASN A 272 4.04 1.78 11.74
N LYS A 273 3.15 0.83 12.00
CA LYS A 273 3.25 -0.19 13.05
C LYS A 273 3.50 -1.59 12.50
N PHE A 274 4.23 -1.70 11.39
CA PHE A 274 4.57 -2.99 10.81
C PHE A 274 5.37 -3.85 11.78
N TYR A 275 4.96 -5.11 11.95
CA TYR A 275 5.62 -6.02 12.85
C TYR A 275 6.96 -6.50 12.30
N ARG A 276 8.06 -6.19 13.00
CA ARG A 276 9.43 -6.53 12.58
C ARG A 276 10.12 -7.53 13.51
N GLY A 277 9.37 -8.18 14.40
CA GLY A 277 9.95 -8.87 15.56
C GLY A 277 10.40 -7.86 16.62
N THR A 278 10.53 -8.33 17.86
CA THR A 278 11.11 -7.55 18.98
C THR A 278 12.62 -7.44 18.85
#